data_AF-A0A6C0D3J1-F1
#
_entry.id   AF-A0A6C0D3J1-F1
#
_cell.length_a   1.000
_cell.length_b   1.000
_cell.length_c   1.000
_cell.angle_alpha   90.00
_cell.angle_beta   90.00
_cell.angle_gamma   90.00
#
_symmetry.space_group_name_H-M   'P 1'
#
loop_
_entity.id
_entity.type
_entity.pdbx_description
1 polymer ?
#
loop_
_entity_poly.entity_id
_entity_poly.type
_entity_poly.pdbx_seq_one_letter_code
_entity_poly.pdbx_strand_id
1 'polypeptide(L)' 'MKMQLSDYDLHQKKYTIEELIKNIDHLSIKTLLYTQKLTPEFCLKYIINVPKSTEEEYITEEDIIRIQKFNKNVFD' A
#
# COMPACT_ATOMS: atom_id res chain seq x y z
N MET A 1 17.81 12.36 11.11
CA MET A 1 16.49 11.98 11.65
C MET A 1 15.93 10.84 10.82
N LYS A 2 15.39 9.79 11.46
CA LYS A 2 14.67 8.73 10.75
C LYS A 2 13.27 9.30 10.44
N MET A 3 12.93 9.38 9.16
CA MET A 3 11.62 9.89 8.73
C MET A 3 10.56 8.83 9.04
N GLN A 4 9.59 9.19 9.87
CA GLN A 4 8.46 8.34 10.23
C GLN A 4 7.21 8.88 9.53
N LEU A 5 6.66 8.09 8.62
CA LEU A 5 5.47 8.43 7.86
C LEU A 5 4.21 8.12 8.66
N SER A 6 3.18 8.92 8.52
CA SER A 6 1.82 8.61 8.98
C SER A 6 0.88 8.42 7.80
N ASP A 7 -0.24 7.72 8.02
CA ASP A 7 -1.31 7.58 7.03
C ASP A 7 -1.77 8.93 6.46
N TYR A 8 -1.81 9.98 7.29
CA TYR A 8 -2.12 11.33 6.84
C TYR A 8 -1.14 11.83 5.78
N ASP A 9 0.16 11.58 5.97
CA ASP A 9 1.19 12.00 5.03
C ASP A 9 1.05 11.31 3.67
N LEU A 10 0.59 10.06 3.65
CA LEU A 10 0.34 9.30 2.43
C LEU A 10 -0.79 9.92 1.58
N HIS A 11 -1.78 10.55 2.21
CA HIS A 11 -2.82 11.29 1.46
C HIS A 11 -2.28 12.57 0.81
N GLN A 12 -1.23 13.17 1.36
CA GLN A 12 -0.71 14.46 0.89
C GLN A 12 0.28 14.30 -0.27
N LYS A 13 1.09 13.24 -0.26
CA LYS A 13 2.13 13.03 -1.30
C LYS A 13 2.39 11.56 -1.59
N LYS A 14 2.99 11.33 -2.76
CA LYS A 14 3.47 10.02 -3.19
C LYS A 14 4.90 9.81 -2.70
N TYR A 15 5.18 8.61 -2.22
CA TYR A 15 6.49 8.19 -1.73
C TYR A 15 7.08 7.10 -2.62
N THR A 16 8.40 6.97 -2.55
CA THR A 16 9.09 5.85 -3.18
C THR A 16 8.78 4.54 -2.44
N ILE A 17 8.87 3.42 -3.15
CA ILE A 17 8.69 2.09 -2.57
C ILE A 17 9.65 1.86 -1.38
N GLU A 18 10.88 2.35 -1.46
CA GLU A 18 11.88 2.23 -0.39
C GLU A 18 11.47 2.99 0.88
N GLU A 19 10.86 4.16 0.75
CA GLU A 19 10.35 4.94 1.89
C GLU A 19 9.13 4.24 2.51
N LEU A 20 8.25 3.66 1.69
CA LEU A 20 7.09 2.91 2.17
C LEU A 20 7.51 1.64 2.92
N ILE A 21 8.47 0.87 2.39
CA ILE A 21 9.01 -0.34 3.06
C ILE A 21 9.60 0.01 4.43
N LYS A 22 10.30 1.14 4.55
CA LYS A 22 10.89 1.58 5.83
C LYS A 22 9.85 1.92 6.91
N ASN A 23 8.58 2.10 6.53
CA ASN A 23 7.48 2.52 7.40
C ASN A 23 6.31 1.51 7.41
N ILE A 24 6.48 0.34 6.79
CA ILE A 24 5.36 -0.57 6.51
C ILE A 24 4.68 -1.09 7.78
N ASP A 25 5.43 -1.26 8.86
CA ASP A 25 4.97 -1.91 10.09
C ASP A 25 3.85 -1.14 10.81
N HIS A 26 3.72 0.17 10.56
CA HIS A 26 2.75 1.04 11.24
C HIS A 26 1.82 1.80 10.30
N LEU A 27 1.92 1.56 8.99
CA LEU A 27 1.04 2.16 7.99
C LEU A 27 -0.13 1.23 7.68
N SER A 28 -1.31 1.80 7.44
CA SER A 28 -2.45 1.00 7.02
C SER A 28 -2.25 0.48 5.59
N ILE A 29 -2.42 -0.83 5.41
CA ILE A 29 -2.47 -1.48 4.09
C ILE A 29 -3.51 -0.79 3.19
N LYS A 30 -4.67 -0.43 3.76
CA LYS A 30 -5.72 0.27 3.02
C LYS A 30 -5.25 1.65 2.59
N THR A 31 -4.71 2.44 3.51
CA THR A 31 -4.19 3.78 3.17
C THR A 31 -3.11 3.68 2.09
N LEU A 32 -2.16 2.75 2.20
CA LEU A 32 -1.16 2.49 1.16
C LEU A 32 -1.80 2.19 -0.20
N LEU A 33 -2.75 1.26 -0.24
CA LEU A 33 -3.39 0.82 -1.47
C LEU A 33 -4.22 1.92 -2.14
N TYR A 34 -4.86 2.81 -1.37
CA TYR A 34 -5.69 3.88 -1.93
C TYR A 34 -4.90 5.14 -2.28
N THR A 35 -3.74 5.37 -1.66
CA THR A 35 -3.05 6.67 -1.75
C THR A 35 -1.69 6.60 -2.43
N GLN A 36 -1.05 5.44 -2.55
CA GLN A 36 0.28 5.32 -3.11
C GLN A 36 0.27 4.59 -4.46
N LYS A 37 1.33 4.81 -5.25
CA LYS A 37 1.59 4.01 -6.46
C LYS A 37 2.44 2.82 -6.04
N LEU A 38 1.87 1.62 -6.12
CA LEU A 38 2.51 0.40 -5.64
C LEU A 38 2.91 -0.48 -6.84
N THR A 39 4.03 -1.19 -6.71
CA THR A 39 4.43 -2.18 -7.71
C THR A 39 3.75 -3.52 -7.43
N PRO A 40 3.59 -4.40 -8.43
CA PRO A 40 3.06 -5.74 -8.23
C PRO A 40 3.81 -6.53 -7.14
N GLU A 41 5.15 -6.41 -7.09
CA GLU A 41 5.98 -7.10 -6.09
C GLU A 41 5.73 -6.58 -4.67
N PHE A 42 5.52 -5.27 -4.53
CA PHE A 42 5.16 -4.67 -3.25
C PHE A 42 3.79 -5.19 -2.78
N CYS A 43 2.79 -5.18 -3.66
CA CYS A 43 1.45 -5.67 -3.37
C CYS A 43 1.45 -7.15 -2.95
N LEU A 44 2.17 -8.01 -3.70
CA LEU A 44 2.25 -9.42 -3.36
C LEU A 44 2.87 -9.64 -1.98
N LYS A 45 3.96 -8.93 -1.68
CA LYS A 45 4.73 -9.14 -0.45
C LYS A 45 4.09 -8.53 0.79
N TYR A 46 3.54 -7.32 0.68
CA TYR A 46 3.12 -6.52 1.85
C TYR A 46 1.60 -6.26 1.91
N ILE A 47 0.81 -6.77 0.97
CA ILE A 47 -0.66 -6.66 0.98
C ILE A 47 -1.31 -8.04 0.94
N ILE A 48 -0.93 -8.88 -0.02
CA ILE A 48 -1.58 -10.18 -0.24
C ILE A 48 -1.06 -11.23 0.75
N ASN A 49 0.26 -11.39 0.84
CA ASN A 49 0.89 -12.45 1.64
C ASN A 49 1.09 -12.08 3.11
N VAL A 50 0.42 -11.02 3.59
CA VAL A 50 0.48 -10.64 5.00
C VAL A 50 -0.50 -11.50 5.79
N PRO A 51 -0.08 -12.10 6.92
CA PRO A 51 -0.99 -12.83 7.80
C PRO A 51 -2.08 -11.87 8.29
N LYS A 52 -3.32 -12.04 7.82
CA LYS A 52 -4.42 -11.16 8.19
C LYS A 52 -4.91 -11.50 9.59
N SER A 53 -5.04 -10.48 10.42
CA SER A 53 -5.78 -10.59 11.68
C SER A 53 -7.28 -10.75 11.38
N THR A 54 -8.06 -11.33 12.30
CA THR A 54 -9.50 -11.59 12.12
C THR A 54 -10.35 -10.34 11.87
N GLU A 55 -9.79 -9.15 12.06
CA GLU A 55 -10.46 -7.85 11.89
C GLU A 55 -10.13 -7.17 10.55
N GLU A 56 -9.20 -7.72 9.76
CA GLU A 56 -8.80 -7.15 8.48
C GLU A 56 -9.63 -7.69 7.32
N GLU A 57 -10.20 -6.77 6.54
CA GLU A 57 -10.94 -7.08 5.32
C GLU A 57 -10.03 -7.81 4.31
N TYR A 58 -10.51 -8.92 3.75
CA TYR A 58 -9.72 -9.69 2.81
C TYR A 58 -9.56 -8.93 1.48
N ILE A 59 -8.44 -8.21 1.32
CA ILE A 59 -8.02 -7.65 0.03
C ILE A 59 -7.59 -8.77 -0.93
N THR A 60 -8.24 -8.84 -2.09
CA THR A 60 -7.91 -9.75 -3.20
C THR A 60 -6.99 -9.10 -4.24
N GLU A 61 -6.44 -9.88 -5.17
CA GLU A 61 -5.76 -9.34 -6.35
C GLU A 61 -6.70 -8.43 -7.15
N GLU A 62 -7.93 -8.85 -7.42
CA GLU A 62 -8.92 -8.07 -8.15
C GLU A 62 -9.18 -6.70 -7.51
N ASP A 63 -9.22 -6.64 -6.18
CA ASP A 63 -9.34 -5.37 -5.44
C ASP A 63 -8.14 -4.46 -5.69
N ILE A 64 -6.93 -5.01 -5.65
CA ILE A 64 -5.70 -4.26 -5.90
C ILE A 64 -5.70 -3.72 -7.33
N ILE A 65 -6.01 -4.57 -8.33
CA ILE A 65 -6.12 -4.15 -9.73
C ILE A 65 -7.13 -3.03 -9.85
N ARG A 66 -8.33 -3.21 -9.30
CA ARG A 66 -9.41 -2.21 -9.34
C ARG A 66 -8.96 -0.89 -8.75
N ILE A 67 -8.46 -0.89 -7.50
CA ILE A 67 -8.10 0.32 -6.76
C ILE A 67 -6.91 1.04 -7.42
N GLN A 68 -5.85 0.30 -7.77
CA GLN A 68 -4.64 0.89 -8.34
C GLN A 68 -4.83 1.33 -9.79
N LYS A 69 -5.77 0.73 -10.55
CA LYS A 69 -6.15 1.21 -11.89
C LYS A 69 -6.75 2.62 -11.86
N PHE A 70 -7.57 2.94 -10.85
CA PHE A 70 -8.11 4.29 -10.66
C PHE A 70 -7.03 5.32 -10.26
N ASN A 71 -5.94 4.86 -9.64
CA ASN A 71 -4.79 5.68 -9.26
C ASN A 71 -3.78 5.93 -10.41
N LYS A 72 -4.13 5.59 -11.67
CA LYS A 72 -3.32 5.71 -12.90
C LYS A 72 -1.97 4.96 -12.87
N ASN A 73 -2.08 3.64 -13.01
CA ASN A 73 -1.13 2.70 -13.66
C ASN A 73 -0.63 1.59 -12.74
N VAL A 74 -1.21 0.39 -12.87
CA VAL A 74 -0.57 -0.88 -12.45
C VAL A 74 -0.51 -1.95 -13.56
N PHE A 75 -1.12 -1.77 -14.75
CA PHE A 75 -0.98 -2.76 -15.84
C PHE A 75 -1.05 -2.14 -17.25
N ASP A 76 -0.15 -1.21 -17.56
CA ASP A 76 0.25 -0.91 -18.96
C ASP A 76 1.77 -1.14 -19.08
#